data_AF-A0AAW4YDW7-F1
#
_entry.id   AF-A0AAW4YDW7-F1
#
_cell.length_a   1.000
_cell.length_b   1.000
_cell.length_c   1.000
_cell.angle_alpha   90.00
_cell.angle_beta   90.00
_cell.angle_gamma   90.00
#
_symmetry.space_group_name_H-M   'P 1'
#
loop_
_entity.id
_entity.type
_entity.pdbx_description
1 polymer ?
#
loop_
_entity_poly.entity_id
_entity_poly.type
_entity_poly.pdbx_seq_one_letter_code
_entity_poly.pdbx_strand_id
1 'polypeptide(L)'
;MKDLLIEYRKTRLCVLNKIKSLEYKVDEEDKLSIYKDILKDIDYTIEWLTCGHEPGNYNAIDRSQCYLVDNDVINKAFSESMYKKNSDIEYKDIINDVNNKVSYALMKLTPKELECFIMVKCEGLTYKESACLLNLKIGSVQNYIKRAEIKIKNELETNLFI
;
A
#
# COMPACT_ATOMS: atom_id res chain seq x y z
N MET A 1 1.05 -10.17 -23.66
CA MET A 1 2.41 -10.62 -23.28
C MET A 1 2.74 -12.03 -23.75
N LYS A 2 1.84 -13.02 -23.65
CA LYS A 2 2.10 -14.38 -24.15
C LYS A 2 2.38 -14.43 -25.65
N ASP A 3 1.67 -13.64 -26.45
CA ASP A 3 1.86 -13.58 -27.91
C ASP A 3 3.24 -13.04 -28.28
N LEU A 4 3.72 -12.01 -27.57
CA LEU A 4 5.05 -11.44 -27.77
C LEU A 4 6.15 -12.48 -27.50
N LEU A 5 6.05 -13.21 -26.39
CA LEU A 5 7.02 -14.27 -26.05
C LEU A 5 7.05 -15.40 -27.10
N ILE A 6 5.89 -15.74 -27.67
CA ILE A 6 5.79 -16.74 -28.75
C ILE A 6 6.53 -16.25 -29.99
N GLU A 7 6.35 -14.98 -30.38
CA GLU A 7 7.04 -14.40 -31.54
C GLU A 7 8.57 -14.31 -31.36
N TYR A 8 9.04 -13.94 -30.17
CA TYR A 8 10.49 -13.95 -29.87
C TYR A 8 11.08 -15.36 -29.93
N ARG A 9 10.37 -16.38 -29.43
CA ARG A 9 10.80 -17.78 -29.51
C ARG A 9 10.85 -18.30 -30.96
N LYS A 10 9.90 -17.90 -31.81
CA LYS A 10 9.93 -18.21 -33.25
C LYS A 10 11.14 -17.56 -33.92
N THR A 11 11.36 -16.27 -33.66
CA THR A 11 12.48 -15.50 -34.22
C THR A 11 13.82 -16.10 -33.80
N ARG A 12 13.96 -16.49 -32.54
CA ARG A 12 15.14 -17.22 -32.02
C ARG A 12 15.45 -18.47 -32.84
N LEU A 13 14.42 -19.27 -33.15
CA LEU A 13 14.57 -20.51 -33.91
C LEU A 13 15.02 -20.22 -35.36
N CYS A 14 14.49 -19.17 -35.99
CA CYS A 14 14.95 -18.71 -37.31
C CYS A 14 16.43 -18.30 -37.29
N VAL A 15 16.86 -17.54 -36.28
CA VAL A 15 18.25 -17.08 -36.12
C VAL A 15 19.19 -18.27 -35.92
N LEU A 16 18.82 -19.24 -35.07
CA LEU A 16 19.62 -20.46 -34.86
C LEU A 16 19.81 -21.27 -36.14
N ASN A 17 18.75 -21.43 -36.95
CA ASN A 17 18.86 -22.11 -38.24
C ASN A 17 19.78 -21.35 -39.20
N LYS A 18 19.74 -20.00 -39.16
CA LYS A 18 20.61 -19.17 -39.98
C LYS A 18 22.08 -19.28 -39.57
N ILE A 19 22.38 -19.28 -38.27
CA ILE A 19 23.73 -19.52 -37.72
C ILE A 19 24.28 -20.86 -38.22
N LYS A 20 23.52 -21.96 -38.06
CA LYS A 20 23.92 -23.29 -38.55
C LYS A 20 24.23 -23.31 -40.05
N SER A 21 23.48 -22.56 -40.86
CA SER A 21 23.73 -22.48 -42.31
C SER A 21 24.99 -21.69 -42.68
N LEU A 22 25.45 -20.82 -41.80
CA LEU A 22 26.61 -19.95 -42.00
C LEU A 22 27.90 -20.55 -41.43
N GLU A 23 27.82 -21.44 -40.43
CA GLU A 23 28.98 -22.12 -39.83
C GLU A 23 29.84 -22.91 -40.85
N TYR A 24 29.24 -23.35 -41.96
CA TYR A 24 29.94 -24.07 -43.02
C TYR A 24 30.54 -23.17 -44.12
N LYS A 25 30.35 -21.84 -44.04
CA LYS A 25 30.79 -20.88 -45.05
C LYS A 25 31.88 -19.98 -44.48
N VAL A 26 33.13 -20.27 -44.85
CA VAL A 26 34.34 -19.56 -44.37
C VAL A 26 34.36 -18.09 -44.80
N ASP A 27 33.71 -17.74 -45.90
CA ASP A 27 33.70 -16.38 -46.49
C ASP A 27 32.70 -15.41 -45.83
N GLU A 28 31.94 -15.85 -44.82
CA GLU A 28 30.82 -15.12 -44.22
C GLU A 28 30.92 -15.00 -42.69
N GLU A 29 32.15 -14.94 -42.18
CA GLU A 29 32.44 -14.89 -40.74
C GLU A 29 31.86 -13.63 -40.06
N ASP A 30 31.89 -12.48 -40.73
CA ASP A 30 31.29 -11.24 -40.24
C ASP A 30 29.78 -11.38 -40.02
N LYS A 31 29.09 -12.03 -40.97
CA LYS A 31 27.64 -12.28 -40.83
C LYS A 31 27.39 -13.24 -39.68
N LEU A 32 28.22 -14.28 -39.52
CA LEU A 32 28.11 -15.22 -38.41
C LEU A 32 28.22 -14.51 -37.05
N SER A 33 29.14 -13.56 -36.90
CA SER A 33 29.27 -12.76 -35.67
C SER A 33 28.00 -11.96 -35.38
N ILE A 34 27.46 -11.26 -36.38
CA ILE A 34 26.23 -10.46 -36.24
C ILE A 34 25.06 -11.34 -35.79
N TYR A 35 24.86 -12.52 -36.39
CA TYR A 35 23.77 -13.41 -35.99
C TYR A 35 23.94 -13.97 -34.57
N LYS A 36 25.18 -14.20 -34.12
CA LYS A 36 25.46 -14.60 -32.73
C LYS A 36 25.12 -13.49 -31.74
N ASP A 37 25.37 -12.23 -32.09
CA ASP A 37 24.99 -11.10 -31.22
C ASP A 37 23.47 -10.88 -31.20
N ILE A 38 22.80 -10.99 -32.35
CA ILE A 38 21.33 -11.00 -32.43
C ILE A 38 20.73 -12.11 -31.54
N LEU A 39 21.35 -13.29 -31.50
CA LEU A 39 20.89 -14.39 -30.65
C LEU A 39 20.98 -14.04 -29.17
N LYS A 40 22.06 -13.38 -28.73
CA LYS A 40 22.23 -12.94 -27.34
C LYS A 40 21.14 -11.93 -26.95
N ASP A 41 20.85 -10.97 -27.81
CA ASP A 41 19.80 -9.96 -27.56
C ASP A 41 18.41 -10.61 -27.45
N ILE A 42 18.12 -11.59 -28.31
CA ILE A 42 16.86 -12.35 -28.25
C ILE A 42 16.79 -13.17 -26.97
N ASP A 43 17.89 -13.81 -26.54
CA ASP A 43 17.91 -14.58 -25.29
C ASP A 43 17.70 -13.68 -24.07
N TYR A 44 18.34 -12.51 -24.04
CA TYR A 44 18.14 -11.50 -23.01
C TYR A 44 16.69 -11.03 -22.92
N THR A 45 16.08 -10.68 -24.06
CA THR A 45 14.69 -10.22 -24.10
C THR A 45 13.71 -11.32 -23.69
N ILE A 46 13.95 -12.57 -24.08
CA ILE A 46 13.14 -13.72 -23.61
C ILE A 46 13.25 -13.86 -22.09
N GLU A 47 14.46 -13.81 -21.52
CA GLU A 47 14.67 -13.93 -20.08
C GLU A 47 13.97 -12.80 -19.32
N TRP A 48 14.11 -11.55 -19.78
CA TRP A 48 13.42 -10.39 -19.19
C TRP A 48 11.90 -10.58 -19.22
N LEU A 49 11.34 -10.96 -20.37
CA LEU A 49 9.88 -11.14 -20.52
C LEU A 49 9.36 -12.33 -19.70
N THR A 50 10.19 -13.34 -19.41
CA THR A 50 9.80 -14.47 -18.55
C THR A 50 9.93 -14.17 -17.06
N CYS A 51 10.98 -13.46 -16.65
CA CYS A 51 11.29 -13.21 -15.24
C CYS A 51 10.64 -11.91 -14.73
N GLY A 52 10.33 -10.97 -15.63
CA GLY A 52 9.77 -9.65 -15.30
C GLY A 52 10.79 -8.66 -14.73
N HIS A 53 12.09 -9.00 -14.75
CA HIS A 53 13.19 -8.17 -14.23
C HIS A 53 14.44 -8.32 -15.11
N GLU A 54 15.45 -7.49 -14.86
CA GLU A 54 16.72 -7.50 -15.59
C GLU A 54 17.45 -8.85 -15.51
N PRO A 55 17.74 -9.51 -16.65
CA PRO A 55 18.61 -10.68 -16.72
C PRO A 55 20.04 -10.38 -16.26
N GLY A 56 20.63 -11.28 -15.47
CA GLY A 56 22.02 -11.16 -15.02
C GLY A 56 22.26 -10.26 -13.78
N ASN A 57 21.26 -9.49 -13.34
CA ASN A 57 21.35 -8.72 -12.10
C ASN A 57 20.92 -9.59 -10.90
N TYR A 58 21.84 -10.42 -10.41
CA TYR A 58 21.65 -11.31 -9.25
C TYR A 58 21.91 -10.61 -7.90
N ASN A 59 21.89 -9.27 -7.85
CA ASN A 59 22.05 -8.53 -6.59
C ASN A 59 20.79 -8.60 -5.72
N ALA A 60 20.53 -9.79 -5.18
CA ALA A 60 20.18 -10.15 -3.80
C ALA A 60 19.17 -9.33 -2.95
N ILE A 61 18.52 -8.29 -3.45
CA ILE A 61 17.63 -7.44 -2.64
C ILE A 61 16.15 -7.67 -3.00
N ASP A 62 15.81 -8.09 -4.22
CA ASP A 62 14.42 -8.23 -4.63
C ASP A 62 13.75 -9.55 -4.22
N ARG A 63 14.53 -10.58 -3.84
CA ARG A 63 13.96 -11.91 -3.54
C ARG A 63 13.41 -12.06 -2.12
N SER A 64 13.61 -11.10 -1.22
CA SER A 64 13.36 -11.31 0.21
C SER A 64 12.48 -10.28 0.93
N GLN A 65 12.04 -9.16 0.31
CA GLN A 65 11.34 -8.12 1.11
C GLN A 65 10.07 -7.49 0.53
N CYS A 66 9.72 -7.63 -0.77
CA CYS A 66 8.52 -6.96 -1.30
C CYS A 66 7.30 -7.86 -1.54
N TYR A 67 7.44 -9.19 -1.56
CA TYR A 67 6.33 -10.10 -1.93
C TYR A 67 6.10 -11.29 -0.97
N LEU A 68 6.56 -11.20 0.29
CA LEU A 68 6.41 -12.27 1.29
C LEU A 68 5.32 -12.03 2.33
N VAL A 69 4.44 -11.04 2.13
CA VAL A 69 3.21 -11.02 2.93
C VAL A 69 2.10 -11.54 2.03
N ASP A 70 1.86 -12.85 2.16
CA ASP A 70 0.69 -13.50 1.59
C ASP A 70 -0.55 -12.66 1.91
N ASN A 71 -1.45 -12.47 0.95
CA ASN A 71 -2.68 -11.72 1.22
C ASN A 71 -3.45 -12.35 2.37
N ASP A 72 -3.34 -13.68 2.55
CA ASP A 72 -3.93 -14.36 3.70
C ASP A 72 -3.24 -13.98 5.02
N VAL A 73 -1.94 -13.72 5.03
CA VAL A 73 -1.22 -13.21 6.20
C VAL A 73 -1.58 -11.76 6.48
N ILE A 74 -1.75 -10.92 5.45
CA ILE A 74 -2.25 -9.54 5.60
C ILE A 74 -3.68 -9.55 6.15
N ASN A 75 -4.58 -10.33 5.54
CA ASN A 75 -5.97 -10.48 5.97
C ASN A 75 -6.05 -11.04 7.38
N LYS A 76 -5.20 -12.02 7.69
CA LYS A 76 -5.10 -12.58 9.04
C LYS A 76 -4.57 -11.55 10.03
N ALA A 77 -3.56 -10.77 9.68
CA ALA A 77 -3.05 -9.67 10.51
C ALA A 77 -4.09 -8.58 10.72
N PHE A 78 -4.95 -8.27 9.75
CA PHE A 78 -6.09 -7.37 9.95
C PHE A 78 -7.17 -7.99 10.84
N SER A 79 -7.47 -9.29 10.67
CA SER A 79 -8.43 -10.01 11.50
C SER A 79 -7.95 -10.25 12.94
N GLU A 80 -6.64 -10.39 13.12
CA GLU A 80 -5.94 -10.54 14.41
C GLU A 80 -5.53 -9.20 15.00
N SER A 81 -5.48 -8.12 14.19
CA SER A 81 -5.50 -6.77 14.72
C SER A 81 -6.78 -6.71 15.52
N MET A 82 -6.64 -6.70 16.85
CA MET A 82 -7.74 -6.72 17.83
C MET A 82 -8.71 -5.52 17.67
N TYR A 83 -8.52 -4.71 16.64
CA TYR A 83 -9.40 -3.62 16.25
C TYR A 83 -10.68 -4.17 15.63
N LYS A 84 -11.69 -4.34 16.48
CA LYS A 84 -13.06 -4.60 16.06
C LYS A 84 -13.83 -3.30 16.09
N LYS A 85 -14.18 -2.76 14.92
CA LYS A 85 -15.06 -1.58 14.83
C LYS A 85 -16.38 -1.90 15.52
N ASN A 86 -16.76 -1.10 16.52
CA ASN A 86 -17.95 -1.35 17.33
C ASN A 86 -19.27 -1.03 16.61
N SER A 87 -19.24 -0.23 15.53
CA SER A 87 -20.41 0.14 14.74
C SER A 87 -20.08 0.29 13.27
N ASP A 88 -21.03 -0.03 12.38
CA ASP A 88 -20.88 0.22 10.94
C ASP A 88 -20.99 1.73 10.60
N ILE A 89 -21.66 2.50 11.45
CA ILE A 89 -21.82 3.95 11.29
C ILE A 89 -20.46 4.64 11.40
N GLU A 90 -20.17 5.53 10.45
CA GLU A 90 -18.97 6.37 10.48
C GLU A 90 -19.19 7.58 11.39
N TYR A 91 -18.16 7.95 12.18
CA TYR A 91 -18.22 9.15 13.04
C TYR A 91 -18.53 10.42 12.23
N LYS A 92 -18.03 10.48 11.00
CA LYS A 92 -18.24 11.60 10.09
C LYS A 92 -19.72 11.82 9.78
N ASP A 93 -20.51 10.76 9.71
CA ASP A 93 -21.94 10.87 9.40
C ASP A 93 -22.69 11.49 10.58
N ILE A 94 -22.33 11.09 11.81
CA ILE A 94 -22.90 11.66 13.05
C ILE A 94 -22.49 13.12 13.23
N ILE A 95 -21.22 13.44 12.99
CA ILE A 95 -20.67 14.80 13.18
C ILE A 95 -21.29 15.79 12.18
N ASN A 96 -21.60 15.34 10.96
CA ASN A 96 -22.18 16.20 9.92
C ASN A 96 -23.71 16.21 9.91
N ASP A 97 -24.35 15.33 10.67
CA ASP A 97 -25.81 15.31 10.78
C ASP A 97 -26.30 16.49 11.63
N VAL A 98 -26.73 17.54 10.94
CA VAL A 98 -27.26 18.78 11.55
C VAL A 98 -28.52 18.51 12.38
N ASN A 99 -29.26 17.43 12.13
CA ASN A 99 -30.45 17.11 12.92
C ASN A 99 -30.11 16.32 14.20
N ASN A 100 -28.86 15.88 14.36
CA ASN A 100 -28.44 15.14 15.52
C ASN A 100 -28.00 16.08 16.65
N LYS A 101 -28.69 16.02 17.79
CA LYS A 101 -28.35 16.83 18.98
C LYS A 101 -26.89 16.67 19.43
N VAL A 102 -26.31 15.48 19.24
CA VAL A 102 -24.92 15.20 19.60
C VAL A 102 -23.94 15.96 18.68
N SER A 103 -24.28 16.16 17.41
CA SER A 103 -23.41 16.87 16.47
C SER A 103 -23.20 18.32 16.91
N TYR A 104 -24.24 18.99 17.42
CA TYR A 104 -24.14 20.35 17.95
C TYR A 104 -23.12 20.49 19.09
N ALA A 105 -23.09 19.54 20.03
CA ALA A 105 -22.11 19.54 21.10
C ALA A 105 -20.68 19.28 20.58
N LEU A 106 -20.54 18.38 19.61
CA LEU A 106 -19.24 18.00 19.04
C LEU A 106 -18.65 19.07 18.11
N MET A 107 -19.48 19.83 17.38
CA MET A 107 -19.04 20.92 16.49
C MET A 107 -18.31 22.05 17.22
N LYS A 108 -18.51 22.21 18.54
CA LYS A 108 -17.84 23.24 19.34
C LYS A 108 -16.38 22.91 19.65
N LEU A 109 -16.01 21.63 19.50
CA LEU A 109 -14.66 21.14 19.77
C LEU A 109 -13.70 21.57 18.65
N THR A 110 -12.46 21.85 19.03
CA THR A 110 -11.39 21.97 18.02
C THR A 110 -11.07 20.61 17.42
N PRO A 111 -10.49 20.53 16.21
CA PRO A 111 -10.17 19.25 15.57
C PRO A 111 -9.35 18.31 16.46
N LYS A 112 -8.39 18.84 17.22
CA LYS A 112 -7.55 18.05 18.14
C LYS A 112 -8.29 17.58 19.38
N GLU A 113 -9.22 18.37 19.90
CA GLU A 113 -10.09 17.97 21.01
C GLU A 113 -11.04 16.87 20.57
N LEU A 114 -11.63 17.00 19.37
CA LEU A 114 -12.53 16.01 18.79
C LEU A 114 -11.81 14.68 18.53
N GLU A 115 -10.63 14.70 17.89
CA GLU A 115 -9.81 13.51 17.65
C GLU A 115 -9.47 12.78 18.97
N CYS A 116 -8.97 13.51 19.97
CA CYS A 116 -8.63 12.92 21.27
C CYS A 116 -9.87 12.36 22.00
N PHE A 117 -11.01 13.04 21.88
CA PHE A 117 -12.27 12.61 22.48
C PHE A 117 -12.75 11.29 21.86
N ILE A 118 -12.80 11.20 20.52
CA ILE A 118 -13.23 9.98 19.82
C ILE A 118 -12.31 8.80 20.17
N MET A 119 -10.99 8.99 20.10
CA MET A 119 -10.02 7.93 20.39
C MET A 119 -10.16 7.35 21.80
N VAL A 120 -10.34 8.19 22.83
CA VAL A 120 -10.37 7.71 24.22
C VAL A 120 -11.78 7.30 24.65
N LYS A 121 -12.81 8.09 24.32
CA LYS A 121 -14.17 7.88 24.83
C LYS A 121 -15.01 6.96 23.95
N CYS A 122 -14.81 6.99 22.62
CA CYS A 122 -15.59 6.17 21.70
C CYS A 122 -14.86 4.86 21.37
N GLU A 123 -13.57 4.94 21.03
CA GLU A 123 -12.75 3.76 20.67
C GLU A 123 -12.12 3.06 21.88
N GLY A 124 -12.13 3.69 23.06
CA GLY A 124 -11.62 3.09 24.30
C GLY A 124 -10.09 2.99 24.38
N LEU A 125 -9.36 3.74 23.56
CA LEU A 125 -7.90 3.76 23.59
C LEU A 125 -7.39 4.42 24.87
N THR A 126 -6.24 3.94 25.37
CA THR A 126 -5.56 4.59 26.49
C THR A 126 -5.00 5.96 26.08
N TYR A 127 -4.76 6.83 27.06
CA TYR A 127 -4.11 8.12 26.79
C TYR A 127 -2.72 7.96 26.15
N LYS A 128 -2.02 6.87 26.47
CA LYS A 128 -0.69 6.56 25.91
C LYS A 128 -0.79 6.16 24.44
N GLU A 129 -1.72 5.28 24.10
CA GLU A 129 -1.94 4.85 22.71
C GLU A 129 -2.39 6.03 21.84
N SER A 130 -3.37 6.80 22.32
CA SER A 130 -3.86 8.00 21.63
C SER A 130 -2.75 9.04 21.41
N ALA A 131 -1.90 9.25 22.42
CA ALA A 131 -0.74 10.14 22.31
C ALA A 131 0.26 9.65 21.26
N CYS A 132 0.50 8.34 21.21
CA CYS A 132 1.39 7.75 20.21
C CYS A 132 0.82 7.89 18.79
N LEU A 133 -0.48 7.63 18.58
CA LEU A 133 -1.13 7.72 17.29
C LEU A 133 -1.20 9.16 16.76
N LEU A 134 -1.46 10.13 17.64
CA LEU A 134 -1.56 11.55 17.26
C LEU A 134 -0.21 12.28 17.28
N ASN A 135 0.88 11.60 17.64
CA ASN A 135 2.20 12.17 17.84
C ASN A 135 2.19 13.37 18.82
N LEU A 136 1.50 13.19 19.96
CA LEU A 136 1.34 14.18 21.01
C LEU A 136 1.97 13.69 22.32
N LYS A 137 2.21 14.60 23.26
CA LYS A 137 2.54 14.22 24.63
C LYS A 137 1.27 13.72 25.35
N ILE A 138 1.40 12.73 26.23
CA ILE A 138 0.29 12.16 27.02
C ILE A 138 -0.46 13.27 27.78
N GLY A 139 0.26 14.22 28.38
CA GLY A 139 -0.35 15.37 29.06
C GLY A 139 -1.15 16.30 28.14
N SER A 140 -0.77 16.41 26.86
CA SER A 140 -1.55 17.17 25.87
C SER A 140 -2.88 16.50 25.59
N VAL A 141 -2.89 15.16 25.39
CA VAL A 141 -4.12 14.39 25.18
C VAL A 141 -5.07 14.53 26.37
N GLN A 142 -4.56 14.42 27.60
CA GLN A 142 -5.35 14.62 28.82
C GLN A 142 -5.97 16.03 28.89
N ASN A 143 -5.20 17.06 28.55
CA ASN A 143 -5.68 18.43 28.54
C ASN A 143 -6.75 18.66 27.46
N TYR A 144 -6.56 18.10 26.27
CA TYR A 144 -7.56 18.18 25.20
C TYR A 144 -8.88 17.51 25.59
N ILE A 145 -8.82 16.34 26.23
CA ILE A 145 -10.03 15.63 26.70
C ILE A 145 -10.74 16.41 27.79
N LYS A 146 -10.02 16.94 28.78
CA LYS A 146 -10.63 17.81 29.81
C LYS A 146 -11.32 19.03 29.22
N ARG A 147 -10.68 19.69 28.24
CA ARG A 147 -11.28 20.83 27.54
C ARG A 147 -12.51 20.42 26.75
N ALA A 148 -12.47 19.26 26.09
CA ALA A 148 -13.60 18.71 25.37
C ALA A 148 -14.80 18.44 26.30
N GLU A 149 -14.57 17.78 27.44
CA GLU A 149 -15.61 17.50 28.44
C GLU A 149 -16.25 18.79 28.98
N ILE A 150 -15.45 19.83 29.27
CA ILE A 150 -15.96 21.13 29.72
C ILE A 150 -16.83 21.78 28.63
N LYS A 151 -16.36 21.79 27.38
CA LYS A 151 -17.12 22.39 26.27
C LYS A 151 -18.43 21.66 26.03
N ILE A 152 -18.40 20.33 25.98
CA ILE A 152 -19.61 19.51 25.80
C ILE A 152 -20.60 19.77 26.96
N LYS A 153 -20.12 19.79 28.21
CA LYS A 153 -20.97 20.07 29.37
C LYS A 153 -21.61 21.44 29.29
N ASN A 154 -20.84 22.47 28.94
CA ASN A 154 -21.37 23.82 28.79
C ASN A 154 -22.43 23.89 27.68
N GLU A 155 -22.23 23.20 26.54
CA GLU A 155 -23.25 23.20 25.49
C GLU A 155 -24.49 22.41 25.90
N LEU A 156 -24.36 21.33 26.68
CA LEU A 156 -25.51 20.61 27.22
C LEU A 156 -26.34 21.48 28.19
N GLU A 157 -25.71 22.40 28.91
CA GLU A 157 -26.39 23.28 29.87
C GLU A 157 -26.96 24.56 29.23
N THR A 158 -26.37 25.05 28.15
CA THR A 158 -26.69 26.37 27.58
C THR A 158 -27.38 26.32 26.21
N ASN A 159 -27.26 25.21 25.48
CA ASN A 159 -27.76 25.13 24.12
C ASN A 159 -29.23 24.71 24.09
N LEU A 160 -30.08 25.57 23.54
CA LEU A 160 -31.52 25.36 23.42
C LEU A 160 -31.90 24.20 22.48
N PHE A 161 -30.97 23.79 21.60
CA PHE A 161 -31.21 22.81 20.54
C PHE A 161 -30.84 21.37 20.93
N ILE A 162 -30.24 21.17 22.11
CA ILE A 162 -29.91 19.85 22.68
C ILE A 162 -30.95 19.49 23.73
#